data_AF-A0A4R4LSH2-F1
#
_entry.id   AF-A0A4R4LSH2-F1
#
_cell.length_a   1.000
_cell.length_b   1.000
_cell.length_c   1.000
_cell.angle_alpha   90.00
_cell.angle_beta   90.00
_cell.angle_gamma   90.00
#
_symmetry.space_group_name_H-M   'P 1'
#
loop_
_entity.id
_entity.type
_entity.pdbx_description
1 polymer ?
#
loop_
_entity_poly.entity_id
_entity_poly.type
_entity_poly.pdbx_seq_one_letter_code
_entity_poly.pdbx_strand_id
1 'polypeptide(L)'
;MLGQTRKTGKAYDRKITFGEYLEKRHAWRVAESETGDGLKRSTLTTDREIIDAYLKLGLGHLKMVDQLGTDQIRELYAAIRLINRETEGKRPSEMLRRLLEARASLKGRRYSNRPVGESRIKRVHIVLNAALNDAVKVSKILDENPADGVMRSKGGAGRKGQGQATALDR
;
A
#
# COMPACT_ATOMS: atom_id res chain seq x y z
N MET A 1 -29.19 -30.54 18.29
CA MET A 1 -29.22 -29.17 17.73
C MET A 1 -27.81 -28.78 17.34
N LEU A 2 -27.46 -28.83 16.05
CA LEU A 2 -26.13 -28.42 15.55
C LEU A 2 -26.25 -26.99 15.02
N GLY A 3 -25.70 -26.04 15.76
CA GLY A 3 -25.64 -24.63 15.38
C GLY A 3 -24.73 -24.44 14.17
N GLN A 4 -25.31 -24.05 13.06
CA GLN A 4 -24.58 -23.67 11.84
C GLN A 4 -23.69 -22.45 12.13
N THR A 5 -22.38 -22.67 12.09
CA THR A 5 -21.39 -21.60 12.07
C THR A 5 -21.56 -20.85 10.76
N ARG A 6 -22.20 -19.68 10.79
CA ARG A 6 -22.32 -18.80 9.63
C ARG A 6 -20.90 -18.45 9.17
N LYS A 7 -20.49 -18.97 8.01
CA LYS A 7 -19.38 -18.41 7.22
C LYS A 7 -19.74 -16.95 6.92
N THR A 8 -19.30 -16.02 7.76
CA THR A 8 -19.36 -14.58 7.50
C THR A 8 -18.30 -14.21 6.48
N GLY A 9 -18.47 -14.70 5.25
CA GLY A 9 -17.92 -14.02 4.09
C GLY A 9 -18.68 -12.71 3.97
N LYS A 10 -18.25 -11.67 4.70
CA LYS A 10 -18.72 -10.31 4.43
C LYS A 10 -18.32 -10.04 2.99
N ALA A 11 -19.29 -10.02 2.08
CA ALA A 11 -19.16 -9.34 0.81
C ALA A 11 -18.66 -7.94 1.17
N TYR A 12 -17.36 -7.69 0.97
CA TYR A 12 -16.82 -6.39 1.30
C TYR A 12 -17.58 -5.37 0.46
N ASP A 13 -17.98 -4.29 1.11
CA ASP A 13 -18.67 -3.19 0.45
C ASP A 13 -17.80 -2.73 -0.73
N ARG A 14 -18.30 -2.91 -1.97
CA ARG A 14 -17.59 -2.50 -3.19
C ARG A 14 -17.32 -0.99 -3.21
N LYS A 15 -17.94 -0.23 -2.31
CA LYS A 15 -17.71 1.21 -2.12
C LYS A 15 -16.55 1.53 -1.17
N ILE A 16 -15.94 0.53 -0.53
CA ILE A 16 -14.84 0.77 0.41
C ILE A 16 -13.70 1.51 -0.29
N THR A 17 -13.32 2.63 0.30
CA THR A 17 -12.16 3.38 -0.16
C THR A 17 -10.87 2.74 0.35
N PHE A 18 -9.77 2.97 -0.35
CA PHE A 18 -8.49 2.44 0.08
C PHE A 18 -8.07 2.98 1.45
N GLY A 19 -8.44 4.22 1.78
CA GLY A 19 -8.17 4.82 3.08
C GLY A 19 -8.90 4.10 4.22
N GLU A 20 -10.19 3.81 4.05
CA GLU A 20 -10.97 3.05 5.03
C GLU A 20 -10.46 1.62 5.18
N TYR A 21 -10.05 1.00 4.08
CA TYR A 21 -9.44 -0.33 4.12
C TYR A 21 -8.13 -0.34 4.91
N LEU A 22 -7.24 0.64 4.69
CA LEU A 22 -5.98 0.75 5.41
C LEU A 22 -6.18 0.92 6.92
N GLU A 23 -7.18 1.70 7.33
CA GLU A 23 -7.53 1.85 8.76
C GLU A 23 -7.98 0.53 9.37
N LYS A 24 -8.91 -0.18 8.71
CA LYS A 24 -9.40 -1.49 9.17
C LYS A 24 -8.26 -2.51 9.25
N ARG A 25 -7.42 -2.56 8.22
CA ARG A 25 -6.26 -3.46 8.15
C ARG A 25 -5.26 -3.15 9.26
N HIS A 26 -4.92 -1.88 9.48
CA HIS A 26 -3.96 -1.50 10.51
C HIS A 26 -4.46 -1.88 11.91
N ALA A 27 -5.74 -1.65 12.20
CA ALA A 27 -6.36 -2.09 13.45
C ALA A 27 -6.28 -3.62 13.65
N TRP A 28 -6.53 -4.41 12.61
CA TRP A 28 -6.37 -5.88 12.69
C TRP A 28 -4.93 -6.30 12.98
N ARG A 29 -3.95 -5.70 12.29
CA ARG A 29 -2.52 -6.01 12.50
C ARG A 29 -2.05 -5.62 13.91
N VAL A 30 -2.61 -4.56 14.50
CA VAL A 30 -2.35 -4.18 15.89
C VAL A 30 -2.89 -5.25 16.85
N ALA A 31 -4.15 -5.67 16.68
CA ALA A 31 -4.74 -6.72 17.52
C ALA A 31 -3.97 -8.06 17.40
N GLU A 32 -3.54 -8.45 16.20
CA GLU A 32 -2.66 -9.62 15.99
C GLU A 32 -1.33 -9.47 16.74
N SER A 33 -0.72 -8.27 16.72
CA SER A 33 0.52 -8.03 17.47
C SER A 33 0.36 -8.14 18.98
N GLU A 34 -0.82 -7.80 19.51
CA GLU A 34 -1.11 -7.87 20.95
C GLU A 34 -1.26 -9.30 21.45
N THR A 35 -1.69 -10.22 20.56
CA THR A 35 -1.81 -11.65 20.85
C THR A 35 -0.51 -12.44 20.67
N GLY A 36 0.54 -11.80 20.13
CA GLY A 36 1.88 -12.40 19.94
C GLY A 36 2.13 -13.01 18.56
N ASP A 37 1.09 -13.19 17.75
CA ASP A 37 1.19 -13.80 16.42
C ASP A 37 1.41 -12.78 15.28
N GLY A 38 1.34 -11.48 15.60
CA GLY A 38 1.44 -10.38 14.63
C GLY A 38 2.84 -9.79 14.41
N LEU A 39 2.87 -8.71 13.61
CA LEU A 39 4.09 -7.95 13.34
C LEU A 39 4.59 -7.23 14.59
N LYS A 40 5.91 -7.01 14.69
CA LYS A 40 6.50 -6.20 15.78
C LYS A 40 5.87 -4.80 15.82
N ARG A 41 5.65 -4.28 17.03
CA ARG A 41 5.11 -2.91 17.24
C ARG A 41 5.87 -1.83 16.47
N SER A 42 7.20 -1.90 16.42
CA SER A 42 8.03 -0.95 15.66
C SER A 42 7.76 -0.98 14.15
N THR A 43 7.47 -2.16 13.59
CA THR A 43 7.03 -2.30 12.20
C THR A 43 5.66 -1.65 12.00
N LEU A 44 4.71 -1.88 12.90
CA LEU A 44 3.38 -1.27 12.83
C LEU A 44 3.40 0.25 12.95
N THR A 45 4.30 0.81 13.77
CA THR A 45 4.54 2.26 13.84
C THR A 45 5.10 2.79 12.52
N THR A 46 6.04 2.08 11.90
CA THR A 46 6.61 2.45 10.60
C THR A 46 5.56 2.39 9.49
N ASP A 47 4.73 1.34 9.48
CA ASP A 47 3.65 1.18 8.52
C ASP A 47 2.61 2.31 8.68
N ARG A 48 2.26 2.65 9.92
CA ARG A 48 1.35 3.76 10.21
C ARG A 48 1.86 5.08 9.64
N GLU A 49 3.15 5.37 9.86
CA GLU A 49 3.79 6.57 9.31
C GLU A 49 3.67 6.63 7.78
N ILE A 50 3.88 5.51 7.10
CA ILE A 50 3.76 5.41 5.64
C ILE A 50 2.31 5.58 5.17
N ILE A 51 1.37 4.95 5.87
CA ILE A 51 -0.07 5.03 5.58
C ILE A 51 -0.54 6.49 5.64
N ASP A 52 -0.23 7.18 6.74
CA ASP A 52 -0.71 8.54 6.97
C ASP A 52 -0.01 9.57 6.08
N ALA A 53 1.31 9.44 5.89
CA ALA A 53 2.08 10.46 5.17
C ALA A 53 1.99 10.34 3.64
N TYR A 54 1.57 9.19 3.10
CA TYR A 54 1.57 8.95 1.65
C TYR A 54 0.31 8.26 1.15
N LEU A 55 0.00 7.07 1.66
CA LEU A 55 -1.02 6.22 1.04
C LEU A 55 -2.42 6.81 1.17
N LYS A 56 -2.81 7.27 2.36
CA LYS A 56 -4.14 7.87 2.58
C LYS A 56 -4.29 9.18 1.81
N LEU A 57 -3.25 10.02 1.81
CA LEU A 57 -3.29 11.33 1.16
C LEU A 57 -3.32 11.23 -0.37
N GLY A 58 -2.54 10.30 -0.94
CA GLY A 58 -2.48 10.13 -2.38
C GLY A 58 -3.62 9.27 -2.94
N LEU A 59 -3.88 8.11 -2.32
CA LEU A 59 -4.75 7.07 -2.87
C LEU A 59 -5.98 6.78 -2.00
N GLY A 60 -6.03 7.29 -0.76
CA GLY A 60 -7.02 6.86 0.23
C GLY A 60 -8.47 7.18 -0.12
N HIS A 61 -8.69 8.16 -1.00
CA HIS A 61 -10.03 8.55 -1.48
C HIS A 61 -10.56 7.67 -2.62
N LEU A 62 -9.69 6.87 -3.26
CA LEU A 62 -10.07 6.00 -4.36
C LEU A 62 -10.80 4.79 -3.82
N LYS A 63 -11.85 4.36 -4.51
CA LYS A 63 -12.46 3.05 -4.28
C LYS A 63 -11.45 1.97 -4.60
N MET A 64 -11.43 0.92 -3.77
CA MET A 64 -10.53 -0.22 -4.02
C MET A 64 -10.86 -0.89 -5.35
N VAL A 65 -12.15 -1.09 -5.62
CA VAL A 65 -12.65 -1.66 -6.86
C VAL A 65 -12.85 -0.52 -7.88
N ASP A 66 -12.54 -0.79 -9.14
CA ASP A 66 -12.69 0.10 -10.31
C ASP A 66 -11.81 1.36 -10.38
N GLN A 67 -11.32 1.90 -9.26
CA GLN A 67 -10.57 3.17 -9.26
C GLN A 67 -9.09 3.03 -8.85
N LEU A 68 -8.76 2.08 -7.98
CA LEU A 68 -7.39 1.87 -7.53
C LEU A 68 -6.67 0.93 -8.50
N GLY A 69 -6.02 1.50 -9.52
CA GLY A 69 -5.25 0.77 -10.52
C GLY A 69 -3.75 1.02 -10.47
N THR A 70 -3.03 0.32 -11.34
CA THR A 70 -1.58 0.49 -11.53
C THR A 70 -1.19 1.93 -11.87
N ASP A 71 -2.02 2.65 -12.63
CA ASP A 71 -1.69 4.01 -13.06
C ASP A 71 -1.72 5.00 -11.89
N GLN A 72 -2.71 4.94 -11.00
CA GLN A 72 -2.76 5.78 -9.80
C GLN A 72 -1.57 5.48 -8.87
N ILE A 73 -1.12 4.23 -8.81
CA ILE A 73 0.08 3.86 -8.04
C ILE A 73 1.36 4.44 -8.66
N ARG A 74 1.48 4.44 -9.99
CA ARG A 74 2.60 5.08 -10.70
C ARG A 74 2.58 6.59 -10.51
N GLU A 75 1.41 7.21 -10.58
CA GLU A 75 1.20 8.63 -10.29
C GLU A 75 1.62 8.97 -8.87
N LEU A 76 1.29 8.12 -7.89
CA LEU A 76 1.76 8.28 -6.50
C LEU A 76 3.27 8.33 -6.43
N TYR A 77 3.97 7.40 -7.08
CA TYR A 77 5.44 7.39 -7.04
C TYR A 77 6.05 8.59 -7.76
N ALA A 78 5.44 9.04 -8.87
CA ALA A 78 5.86 10.26 -9.53
C ALA A 78 5.67 11.49 -8.63
N ALA A 79 4.51 11.62 -7.98
CA ALA A 79 4.21 12.72 -7.08
C ALA A 79 5.14 12.73 -5.86
N ILE A 80 5.42 11.57 -5.24
CA ILE A 80 6.34 11.48 -4.10
C ILE A 80 7.76 11.96 -4.48
N ARG A 81 8.22 11.68 -5.70
CA ARG A 81 9.54 12.14 -6.18
C ARG A 81 9.63 13.66 -6.27
N LEU A 82 8.52 14.34 -6.50
CA LEU A 82 8.46 15.81 -6.62
C LEU A 82 8.33 16.52 -5.27
N ILE A 83 8.08 15.80 -4.17
CA ILE A 83 8.03 16.41 -2.83
C ILE A 83 9.37 17.07 -2.50
N ASN A 84 9.30 18.34 -2.05
CA ASN A 84 10.44 19.20 -1.71
C ASN A 84 11.42 19.41 -2.88
N ARG A 85 10.94 19.33 -4.12
CA ARG A 85 11.69 19.75 -5.32
C ARG A 85 11.09 21.02 -5.89
N GLU A 86 11.92 21.87 -6.45
CA GLU A 86 11.46 23.01 -7.22
C GLU A 86 10.73 22.51 -8.47
N THR A 87 9.45 22.86 -8.57
CA THR A 87 8.67 22.67 -9.79
C THR A 87 8.72 23.99 -10.54
N GLU A 88 9.48 24.05 -11.63
CA GLU A 88 9.69 25.24 -12.50
C GLU A 88 8.37 25.87 -12.97
N GLY A 89 7.70 26.65 -12.13
CA GLY A 89 6.43 27.32 -12.44
C GLY A 89 5.23 26.41 -12.77
N LYS A 90 5.39 25.08 -12.79
CA LYS A 90 4.33 24.13 -13.14
C LYS A 90 3.35 23.97 -11.97
N ARG A 91 2.05 24.10 -12.27
CA ARG A 91 0.98 23.82 -11.31
C ARG A 91 1.08 22.36 -10.84
N PRO A 92 1.13 22.09 -9.52
CA PRO A 92 1.22 20.73 -9.02
C PRO A 92 -0.04 19.94 -9.39
N SER A 93 0.14 18.63 -9.65
CA SER A 93 -1.00 17.73 -9.82
C SER A 93 -1.83 17.68 -8.53
N GLU A 94 -3.11 17.32 -8.64
CA GLU A 94 -3.99 17.26 -7.47
C GLU A 94 -3.49 16.28 -6.40
N MET A 95 -2.84 15.19 -6.81
CA MET A 95 -2.20 14.25 -5.89
C MET A 95 -0.98 14.87 -5.18
N LEU A 96 -0.11 15.57 -5.92
CA LEU A 96 1.02 16.29 -5.33
C LEU A 96 0.55 17.39 -4.39
N ARG A 97 -0.50 18.13 -4.77
CA ARG A 97 -1.12 19.16 -3.93
C ARG A 97 -1.57 18.58 -2.58
N ARG A 98 -2.32 17.48 -2.57
CA ARG A 98 -2.76 16.80 -1.33
C ARG A 98 -1.59 16.34 -0.46
N LEU A 99 -0.53 15.81 -1.07
CA LEU A 99 0.68 15.39 -0.35
C LEU A 99 1.43 16.59 0.27
N LEU A 100 1.47 17.73 -0.41
CA LEU A 100 2.11 18.96 0.08
C LEU A 100 1.28 19.65 1.17
N GLU A 101 -0.03 19.78 0.97
CA GLU A 101 -0.96 20.39 1.93
C GLU A 101 -0.89 19.69 3.29
N ALA A 102 -0.93 18.35 3.31
CA ALA A 102 -0.83 17.61 4.55
C ALA A 102 0.49 17.85 5.30
N ARG A 103 1.62 17.96 4.58
CA ARG A 103 2.92 18.30 5.19
C ARG A 103 2.94 19.72 5.73
N ALA A 104 2.25 20.65 5.08
CA ALA A 104 2.10 22.03 5.55
C ALA A 104 1.20 22.13 6.80
N SER A 105 0.14 21.32 6.90
CA SER A 105 -0.76 21.28 8.05
C SER A 105 -0.19 20.55 9.27
N LEU A 106 0.82 19.69 9.08
CA LEU A 106 1.50 18.94 10.16
C LEU A 106 2.49 19.79 10.99
N LYS A 107 2.37 21.13 10.96
CA LYS A 107 3.19 22.07 11.75
C LYS A 107 3.15 21.70 13.25
N GLY A 108 4.21 21.02 13.69
CA GLY A 108 4.36 20.47 15.05
C GLY A 108 5.18 19.18 15.09
N ARG A 109 5.27 18.43 13.97
CA ARG A 109 6.22 17.30 13.80
C ARG A 109 7.17 17.59 12.65
N ARG A 110 8.47 17.39 12.86
CA ARG A 110 9.53 17.74 11.90
C ARG A 110 9.55 16.75 10.73
N TYR A 111 8.69 16.92 9.74
CA TYR A 111 8.90 16.25 8.45
C TYR A 111 10.10 16.85 7.75
N SER A 112 10.97 16.00 7.20
CA SER A 112 12.18 16.48 6.52
C SER A 112 11.80 17.35 5.32
N ASN A 113 12.49 18.49 5.19
CA ASN A 113 12.47 19.37 4.01
C ASN A 113 13.37 18.84 2.89
N ARG A 114 14.04 17.69 3.10
CA ARG A 114 14.85 17.06 2.06
C ARG A 114 13.95 16.40 1.00
N PRO A 115 14.39 16.35 -0.26
CA PRO A 115 13.74 15.54 -1.28
C PRO A 115 13.58 14.09 -0.84
N VAL A 116 12.47 13.46 -1.21
CA VAL A 116 12.21 12.05 -0.87
C VAL A 116 13.07 11.15 -1.75
N GLY A 117 13.95 10.36 -1.13
CA GLY A 117 14.82 9.41 -1.82
C GLY A 117 14.13 8.09 -2.18
N GLU A 118 14.72 7.36 -3.14
CA GLU A 118 14.19 6.07 -3.66
C GLU A 118 13.95 5.02 -2.56
N SER A 119 14.79 4.97 -1.52
CA SER A 119 14.60 4.03 -0.40
C SER A 119 13.28 4.26 0.35
N ARG A 120 12.83 5.52 0.46
CA ARG A 120 11.53 5.82 1.08
C ARG A 120 10.39 5.40 0.16
N ILE A 121 10.50 5.64 -1.14
CA ILE A 121 9.49 5.21 -2.14
C ILE A 121 9.38 3.67 -2.14
N LYS A 122 10.51 2.95 -2.06
CA LYS A 122 10.54 1.49 -1.90
C LYS A 122 9.78 1.04 -0.64
N ARG A 123 9.96 1.73 0.49
CA ARG A 123 9.22 1.43 1.71
C ARG A 123 7.72 1.67 1.54
N VAL A 124 7.33 2.78 0.89
CA VAL A 124 5.93 3.05 0.52
C VAL A 124 5.35 1.91 -0.31
N HIS A 125 6.11 1.44 -1.31
CA HIS A 125 5.70 0.31 -2.14
C HIS A 125 5.53 -0.99 -1.35
N ILE A 126 6.45 -1.32 -0.44
CA ILE A 126 6.36 -2.54 0.39
C ILE A 126 5.05 -2.54 1.21
N VAL A 127 4.74 -1.43 1.87
CA VAL A 127 3.51 -1.32 2.69
C VAL A 127 2.25 -1.38 1.82
N LEU A 128 2.24 -0.65 0.69
CA LEU A 128 1.15 -0.69 -0.28
C LEU A 128 0.92 -2.11 -0.81
N ASN A 129 1.99 -2.78 -1.24
CA ASN A 129 1.93 -4.10 -1.84
C ASN A 129 1.47 -5.16 -0.82
N ALA A 130 1.92 -5.06 0.43
CA ALA A 130 1.45 -5.93 1.51
C ALA A 130 -0.05 -5.72 1.79
N ALA A 131 -0.51 -4.47 1.81
CA ALA A 131 -1.92 -4.16 2.01
C ALA A 131 -2.80 -4.70 0.87
N LEU A 132 -2.39 -4.53 -0.38
CA LEU A 132 -3.15 -5.03 -1.52
C LEU A 132 -3.09 -6.56 -1.66
N ASN A 133 -1.98 -7.19 -1.29
CA ASN A 133 -1.93 -8.65 -1.15
C ASN A 133 -2.90 -9.18 -0.10
N ASP A 134 -3.01 -8.52 1.06
CA ASP A 134 -4.01 -8.89 2.07
C ASP A 134 -5.43 -8.68 1.52
N ALA A 135 -5.66 -7.62 0.73
CA ALA A 135 -6.95 -7.36 0.09
C ALA A 135 -7.36 -8.48 -0.88
N VAL A 136 -6.40 -9.06 -1.61
CA VAL A 136 -6.62 -10.21 -2.52
C VAL A 136 -6.76 -11.52 -1.74
N LYS A 137 -5.86 -11.77 -0.79
CA LYS A 137 -5.71 -13.11 -0.18
C LYS A 137 -6.61 -13.32 1.02
N VAL A 138 -6.73 -12.32 1.89
CA VAL A 138 -7.45 -12.40 3.17
C VAL A 138 -8.85 -11.83 3.01
N SER A 139 -8.95 -10.57 2.55
CA SER A 139 -10.23 -9.86 2.47
C SER A 139 -11.07 -10.22 1.25
N LYS A 140 -10.45 -10.77 0.20
CA LYS A 140 -11.12 -11.11 -1.08
C LYS A 140 -11.88 -9.91 -1.69
N ILE A 141 -11.33 -8.71 -1.57
CA ILE A 141 -11.89 -7.47 -2.13
C ILE A 141 -11.47 -7.30 -3.60
N LEU A 142 -10.24 -7.69 -3.91
CA LEU A 142 -9.62 -7.57 -5.22
C LEU A 142 -9.32 -8.96 -5.76
N ASP A 143 -9.45 -9.13 -7.08
CA ASP A 143 -9.06 -10.37 -7.76
C ASP A 143 -7.54 -10.46 -7.93
N GLU A 144 -6.91 -9.33 -8.25
CA GLU A 144 -5.46 -9.20 -8.42
C GLU A 144 -4.91 -7.96 -7.71
N ASN A 145 -3.60 -7.98 -7.44
CA ASN A 145 -2.94 -6.88 -6.77
C ASN A 145 -2.39 -5.87 -7.82
N PRO A 146 -2.95 -4.66 -7.93
CA PRO A 146 -2.55 -3.69 -8.95
C PRO A 146 -1.15 -3.10 -8.72
N ALA A 147 -0.52 -3.35 -7.56
CA ALA A 147 0.85 -2.95 -7.28
C ALA A 147 1.89 -3.99 -7.77
N ASP A 148 1.47 -5.20 -8.14
CA ASP A 148 2.39 -6.24 -8.56
C ASP A 148 3.15 -5.81 -9.84
N GLY A 149 4.47 -5.94 -9.81
CA GLY A 149 5.34 -5.57 -10.93
C GLY A 149 5.47 -4.06 -11.21
N VAL A 150 4.79 -3.20 -10.46
CA VAL A 150 4.84 -1.73 -10.65
C VAL A 150 6.21 -1.17 -10.29
N MET A 151 6.78 -1.59 -9.17
CA MET A 151 8.13 -1.22 -8.79
C MET A 151 9.11 -2.32 -9.20
N ARG A 152 9.74 -2.14 -10.36
CA ARG A 152 10.87 -2.97 -10.76
C ARG A 152 12.13 -2.42 -10.11
N SER A 153 12.71 -3.15 -9.16
CA SER A 153 14.08 -2.86 -8.75
C SER A 153 14.99 -3.10 -9.97
N LYS A 154 15.75 -2.09 -10.40
CA LYS A 154 16.99 -2.34 -11.14
C LYS A 154 17.92 -3.09 -10.19
N GLY A 155 17.89 -4.42 -10.18
CA GLY A 155 18.74 -5.23 -9.30
C GLY A 155 18.13 -6.52 -8.73
N GLY A 156 17.01 -7.01 -9.25
CA GLY A 156 16.56 -8.38 -8.98
C GLY A 156 16.56 -9.17 -10.27
N ALA A 157 17.67 -9.86 -10.58
CA ALA A 157 17.65 -10.92 -11.57
C ALA A 157 16.49 -11.87 -11.22
N GLY A 158 15.58 -12.07 -12.18
CA GLY A 158 14.42 -12.93 -11.98
C GLY A 158 14.88 -14.29 -11.49
N ARG A 159 14.30 -14.76 -10.38
CA ARG A 159 14.33 -16.18 -10.04
C ARG A 159 13.43 -16.89 -11.06
N LYS A 160 13.99 -17.18 -12.24
CA LYS A 160 13.46 -18.15 -13.18
C LYS A 160 14.15 -19.48 -12.88
N GLY A 161 13.35 -20.49 -12.58
CA GLY A 161 13.73 -21.91 -12.70
C GLY A 161 14.10 -22.59 -11.39
N GLN A 162 13.23 -23.54 -10.98
CA GLN A 162 13.53 -24.87 -10.39
C GLN A 162 12.19 -25.39 -9.82
N GLY A 163 11.58 -26.49 -10.27
CA GLY A 163 11.83 -27.38 -11.40
C GLY A 163 10.59 -28.28 -11.58
N GLN A 164 10.12 -28.43 -12.81
CA GLN A 164 9.36 -29.63 -13.20
C GLN A 164 10.36 -30.55 -13.87
N ALA A 165 10.79 -31.57 -13.14
CA ALA A 165 11.40 -32.75 -13.74
C ALA A 165 10.25 -33.75 -13.99
N THR A 166 9.67 -33.68 -15.18
CA THR A 166 8.98 -34.81 -15.78
C THR A 166 10.07 -35.79 -16.24
N ALA A 167 10.25 -36.87 -15.49
CA ALA A 167 10.94 -38.06 -16.00
C ALA A 167 9.88 -38.94 -16.68
N LEU A 168 10.01 -39.08 -18.00
CA LEU A 168 9.23 -40.00 -18.83
C LEU A 168 10.23 -40.67 -19.79
N ASP A 169 10.15 -42.00 -19.79
CA ASP A 169 10.71 -43.00 -20.72
C ASP A 169 12.21 -43.00 -21.04
N ARG A 170 12.89 -44.07 -20.58
CA ARG A 170 13.46 -45.11 -21.44
C ARG A 170 13.46 -46.47 -20.75
#